data_AF-A0A7Y5E7R7-F1
#
_entry.id   AF-A0A7Y5E7R7-F1
#
_cell.length_a   1.000
_cell.length_b   1.000
_cell.length_c   1.000
_cell.angle_alpha   90.00
_cell.angle_beta   90.00
_cell.angle_gamma   90.00
#
_symmetry.space_group_name_H-M   'P 1'
#
loop_
_entity.id
_entity.type
_entity.pdbx_description
1 polymer ?
#
loop_
_entity_poly.entity_id
_entity_poly.type
_entity_poly.pdbx_seq_one_letter_code
_entity_poly.pdbx_strand_id
1 'polypeptide(L)' 'MLTLNAILKEIKDVPANRLEELYQFVHSLTPASKQTNSLRKKILSFGGAFSDMSKEDYADFLSQTKTSRLNLFNRNIEL' A
#
# COMPACT_ATOMS: atom_id res chain seq x y z
N MET A 1 -5.74 22.48 7.99
CA MET A 1 -6.27 21.13 7.71
C MET A 1 -7.74 21.25 7.40
N LEU A 2 -8.21 20.64 6.31
CA LEU A 2 -9.64 20.51 6.05
C LEU A 2 -10.26 19.61 7.12
N THR A 3 -11.32 20.08 7.78
CA THR A 3 -12.06 19.30 8.77
C THR A 3 -13.14 18.48 8.05
N LEU A 4 -13.51 17.32 8.61
CA LEU A 4 -14.56 16.47 8.04
C LEU A 4 -15.87 17.23 7.78
N ASN A 5 -16.19 18.18 8.66
CA ASN A 5 -17.39 19.01 8.55
C ASN A 5 -17.34 19.98 7.36
N ALA A 6 -16.16 20.51 7.01
CA ALA A 6 -15.99 21.35 5.83
C ALA A 6 -16.20 20.55 4.54
N ILE A 7 -15.61 19.35 4.47
CA ILE A 7 -15.74 18.43 3.33
C ILE A 7 -17.20 18.01 3.12
N LEU A 8 -17.91 17.65 4.20
CA LEU A 8 -19.33 17.29 4.13
C LEU A 8 -20.23 18.44 3.68
N LYS A 9 -19.84 19.69 3.96
CA LYS A 9 -20.59 20.86 3.50
C LYS A 9 -20.42 21.04 1.99
N GLU A 10 -19.20 20.96 1.50
CA GLU A 10 -18.90 21.10 0.06
C GLU A 10 -19.51 19.97 -0.79
N ILE A 11 -19.54 18.73 -0.26
CA ILE A 11 -20.18 17.59 -0.96
C ILE A 11 -21.69 17.81 -1.13
N LYS A 12 -22.36 18.51 -0.19
CA LYS A 12 -23.80 18.80 -0.30
C LYS A 12 -24.13 19.81 -1.40
N ASP A 13 -23.17 20.65 -1.77
CA ASP A 13 -23.32 21.65 -2.82
C ASP A 13 -23.09 21.06 -4.23
N VAL A 14 -22.74 19.76 -4.33
CA VAL A 14 -22.53 19.07 -5.61
C VAL A 14 -23.87 18.87 -6.33
N PRO A 15 -23.98 19.29 -7.61
CA PRO A 15 -25.17 19.07 -8.41
C PRO A 15 -25.53 17.59 -8.56
N ALA A 16 -26.83 17.27 -8.53
CA ALA A 16 -27.32 15.88 -8.56
C ALA A 16 -26.83 15.06 -9.77
N ASN A 17 -26.64 15.70 -10.92
CA ASN A 17 -26.13 15.08 -12.14
C ASN A 17 -24.63 14.71 -12.09
N ARG A 18 -23.89 15.13 -11.06
CA ARG A 18 -22.48 14.80 -10.83
C ARG A 18 -22.26 13.86 -9.65
N LEU A 19 -23.32 13.55 -8.88
CA LEU A 19 -23.21 12.68 -7.70
C LEU A 19 -22.72 11.27 -8.05
N GLU A 20 -23.18 10.70 -9.16
CA GLU A 20 -22.73 9.37 -9.61
C GLU A 20 -21.24 9.35 -9.98
N GLU A 21 -20.79 10.36 -10.73
CA GLU A 21 -19.37 10.49 -11.13
C GLU A 21 -18.47 10.68 -9.89
N LEU A 22 -18.90 11.52 -8.95
CA LEU A 22 -18.22 11.72 -7.67
C LEU A 22 -18.17 10.42 -6.86
N TYR A 23 -19.28 9.68 -6.80
CA TYR A 23 -19.36 8.39 -6.10
C TYR A 23 -18.35 7.38 -6.65
N GLN A 24 -18.30 7.23 -7.97
CA GLN A 24 -17.33 6.34 -8.64
C GLN A 24 -15.89 6.78 -8.38
N PHE A 25 -15.62 8.09 -8.45
CA PHE A 25 -14.29 8.63 -8.19
C PHE A 25 -13.83 8.35 -6.75
N VAL A 26 -14.65 8.61 -5.75
CA VAL A 26 -14.33 8.32 -4.33
C VAL A 26 -14.09 6.82 -4.12
N HIS A 27 -14.89 5.95 -4.76
CA HIS A 27 -14.68 4.50 -4.67
C HIS A 27 -13.41 4.03 -5.38
N SER A 28 -12.98 4.73 -6.44
CA SER A 28 -11.69 4.45 -7.11
C SER A 28 -10.48 4.84 -6.27
N LEU A 29 -10.61 5.88 -5.44
CA LEU A 29 -9.57 6.32 -4.51
C LEU A 29 -9.44 5.38 -3.30
N THR A 30 -10.48 4.60 -3.02
CA THR A 30 -10.42 3.59 -1.97
C THR A 30 -9.46 2.49 -2.46
N PRO A 31 -8.31 2.28 -1.80
CA PRO A 31 -7.39 1.25 -2.23
C PRO A 31 -8.14 -0.08 -2.24
N ALA A 32 -7.88 -0.92 -3.23
CA ALA A 32 -8.30 -2.32 -3.22
C ALA A 32 -7.52 -3.12 -2.15
N SER A 33 -7.44 -2.62 -0.92
CA SER A 33 -6.81 -3.30 0.21
C SER A 33 -7.79 -4.25 0.89
N LYS A 34 -8.72 -4.85 0.16
CA LYS A 34 -9.46 -5.99 0.71
C LYS A 34 -8.42 -7.07 0.97
N GLN A 35 -8.12 -7.32 2.25
CA GLN A 35 -7.39 -8.51 2.66
C GLN A 35 -8.23 -9.71 2.21
N THR A 36 -7.96 -10.20 1.00
CA THR A 36 -8.62 -11.40 0.50
C THR A 36 -8.04 -12.59 1.25
N ASN A 37 -8.87 -13.62 1.44
CA ASN A 37 -8.38 -14.90 1.98
C ASN A 37 -7.24 -15.48 1.13
N SER A 38 -7.21 -15.20 -0.18
CA SER A 38 -6.11 -15.60 -1.06
C SER A 38 -4.81 -14.84 -0.75
N LEU A 39 -4.87 -13.52 -0.54
CA LEU A 39 -3.70 -12.72 -0.14
C LEU A 39 -3.17 -13.18 1.22
N ARG A 40 -4.06 -13.41 2.19
CA ARG A 40 -3.69 -13.94 3.51
C ARG A 40 -3.00 -15.30 3.42
N LYS A 41 -3.57 -16.25 2.65
CA LYS A 41 -2.96 -17.57 2.42
C LYS A 41 -1.59 -17.45 1.76
N LYS A 42 -1.43 -16.55 0.80
CA LYS A 42 -0.16 -16.30 0.11
C LYS A 42 0.89 -15.69 1.05
N ILE A 43 0.51 -14.78 1.94
CA ILE A 43 1.43 -14.25 2.98
C ILE A 43 1.85 -15.39 3.92
N LEU A 44 0.90 -16.20 4.39
CA LEU A 44 1.19 -17.31 5.30
C LEU A 44 2.03 -18.42 4.65
N SER A 45 1.92 -18.64 3.34
CA SER A 45 2.79 -19.61 2.64
C SER A 45 4.27 -19.22 2.67
N PHE A 46 4.59 -17.93 2.89
CA PHE A 46 5.97 -17.48 3.10
C PHE A 46 6.42 -17.53 4.57
N GLY A 47 5.50 -17.76 5.52
CA GLY A 47 5.80 -17.74 6.95
C GLY A 47 6.78 -18.82 7.42
N GLY A 48 6.86 -19.94 6.69
CA GLY A 48 7.83 -21.01 6.93
C GLY A 48 9.13 -20.88 6.13
N ALA A 49 9.25 -19.92 5.21
CA ALA A 49 10.41 -19.82 4.31
C ALA A 49 11.73 -19.53 5.04
N PHE A 50 11.65 -19.06 6.28
CA PHE A 50 12.80 -18.73 7.13
C PHE A 50 12.91 -19.64 8.36
N SER A 51 12.16 -20.75 8.43
CA SER A 51 12.14 -21.62 9.63
C SER A 51 13.49 -22.25 9.95
N ASP A 52 14.27 -22.53 8.91
CA ASP A 52 15.55 -23.25 9.00
C ASP A 52 16.75 -22.29 8.95
N MET A 53 16.49 -20.99 8.92
CA MET A 53 17.51 -19.94 8.87
C MET A 53 18.03 -19.63 10.27
N SER A 54 19.34 -19.50 10.42
CA SER A 54 19.94 -19.03 11.67
C SER A 54 19.50 -17.59 11.97
N LYS A 55 19.61 -17.17 13.24
CA LYS A 55 19.27 -15.78 13.61
C LYS A 55 20.22 -14.79 12.95
N GLU A 56 21.47 -15.19 12.80
CA GLU A 56 22.56 -14.44 12.20
C GLU A 56 22.30 -14.22 10.71
N ASP A 57 21.97 -15.29 9.97
CA ASP A 57 21.64 -15.21 8.54
C ASP A 57 20.36 -14.39 8.31
N TYR A 58 19.36 -14.53 9.18
CA TYR A 58 18.14 -13.73 9.10
C TYR A 58 18.41 -12.24 9.34
N ALA A 59 19.28 -11.92 10.30
CA ALA A 59 19.69 -10.54 10.57
C ALA A 59 20.46 -9.93 9.38
N ASP A 60 21.35 -10.71 8.75
CA ASP A 60 22.07 -10.26 7.56
C ASP A 60 21.12 -10.06 6.37
N PHE A 61 20.19 -10.99 6.14
CA PHE A 61 19.14 -10.85 5.13
C PHE A 61 18.32 -9.56 5.31
N LEU A 62 17.93 -9.22 6.54
CA LEU A 62 17.21 -7.98 6.84
C LEU A 62 18.07 -6.74 6.54
N SER A 63 19.36 -6.77 6.91
CA SER A 63 20.31 -5.69 6.65
C SER A 63 20.47 -5.45 5.14
N GLN A 64 20.72 -6.51 4.37
CA GLN A 64 20.86 -6.44 2.91
C GLN A 64 19.58 -5.95 2.23
N THR A 65 18.41 -6.42 2.69
CA THR A 65 17.11 -5.99 2.18
C THR A 65 16.90 -4.49 2.41
N LYS A 66 17.24 -3.99 3.60
CA LYS A 66 17.12 -2.55 3.92
C LYS A 66 18.05 -1.72 3.04
N THR A 67 19.32 -2.12 2.92
CA THR A 67 20.31 -1.44 2.10
C THR A 67 19.89 -1.41 0.62
N SER A 68 19.42 -2.54 0.09
CA SER A 68 18.94 -2.64 -1.29
C SER A 68 17.74 -1.74 -1.56
N ARG A 69 16.81 -1.62 -0.62
CA ARG A 69 15.64 -0.72 -0.75
C ARG A 69 16.03 0.75 -0.75
N LEU A 70 16.98 1.15 0.09
CA LEU A 70 17.48 2.53 0.14
C LEU A 70 18.23 2.90 -1.14
N ASN A 71 18.94 1.95 -1.74
CA ASN A 71 19.77 2.18 -2.93
C ASN A 71 19.11 1.77 -4.24
N LEU A 72 17.84 1.34 -4.22
CA LEU A 72 17.15 0.77 -5.39
C LEU A 72 17.14 1.73 -6.59
N PHE A 73 17.02 3.03 -6.30
CA PHE A 73 16.95 4.10 -7.29
C PHE A 73 18.22 4.96 -7.35
N ASN A 74 19.25 4.63 -6.58
CA ASN A 74 20.55 5.32 -6.58
C ASN A 74 21.49 4.78 -7.67
N ARG A 75 20.93 4.25 -8.76
CA ARG A 75 21.72 3.73 -9.88
C ARG A 75 22.08 4.90 -10.79
N ASN A 76 23.37 5.18 -10.95
CA ASN A 76 23.83 6.01 -12.05
C ASN A 76 23.62 5.22 -13.34
N ILE A 77 22.48 5.48 -14.00
CA ILE A 77 22.24 5.01 -15.35
C ILE A 77 22.94 6.02 -16.25
N GLU A 78 24.09 5.65 -16.82
CA GLU A 78 24.61 6.37 -17.98
C GLU A 78 23.64 6.12 -19.13
N LEU A 79 22.89 7.17 -19.51
CA LEU A 79 21.94 7.17 -20.62
C LEU A 79 22.65 7.60 -21.92
#